data_AF-A0A3C1H3F3-F1
#
_entry.id   AF-A0A3C1H3F3-F1
#
_cell.length_a   1.000
_cell.length_b   1.000
_cell.length_c   1.000
_cell.angle_alpha   90.00
_cell.angle_beta   90.00
_cell.angle_gamma   90.00
#
_symmetry.space_group_name_H-M   'P 1'
#
loop_
_entity.id
_entity.type
_entity.pdbx_description
1 polymer ?
#
loop_
_entity_poly.entity_id
_entity_poly.type
_entity_poly.pdbx_seq_one_letter_code
_entity_poly.pdbx_strand_id
1 'polypeptide(L)'
;MSAQDKSWVVVDAAVLPEVILKTLTVKRMLANREEKSSSAACRAVGISRSAFYKYRDSVFVYEEQMREQIFTVYLLLHDESGVLSGVLHTLTDARANVLTLNQSIPVDGAATVTVTFRLPDSAHVSSLCSALSEKKGVVEVRLLSGS
;
A
#
# COMPACT_ATOMS: atom_id res chain seq x y z
N MET A 1 -24.31 29.03 0.36
CA MET A 1 -24.76 27.63 0.16
C MET A 1 -23.97 26.77 1.12
N SER A 2 -24.64 26.24 2.14
CA SER A 2 -24.03 25.49 3.25
C SER A 2 -23.38 24.21 2.75
N ALA A 3 -22.15 23.93 3.19
CA ALA A 3 -21.52 22.63 2.98
C ALA A 3 -22.39 21.57 3.68
N GLN A 4 -23.01 20.70 2.91
CA GLN A 4 -23.81 19.60 3.44
C GLN A 4 -22.85 18.55 4.01
N ASP A 5 -22.97 18.25 5.30
CA ASP A 5 -22.13 17.24 5.95
C ASP A 5 -22.29 15.88 5.26
N LYS A 6 -21.22 15.44 4.59
CA LYS A 6 -21.14 14.11 4.00
C LYS A 6 -20.93 13.10 5.12
N SER A 7 -21.96 12.33 5.44
CA SER A 7 -21.86 11.15 6.31
C SER A 7 -21.64 9.89 5.47
N TRP A 8 -20.78 9.00 5.96
CA TRP A 8 -20.49 7.71 5.33
C TRP A 8 -21.10 6.59 6.16
N VAL A 9 -21.59 5.55 5.49
CA VAL A 9 -22.18 4.36 6.13
C VAL A 9 -21.56 3.10 5.54
N VAL A 10 -21.32 2.11 6.41
CA VAL A 10 -20.90 0.76 6.00
C VAL A 10 -22.15 -0.11 5.91
N VAL A 11 -22.26 -0.86 4.82
CA VAL A 11 -23.41 -1.71 4.52
C VAL A 11 -22.92 -3.06 3.98
N ASP A 12 -23.63 -4.13 4.32
CA ASP A 12 -23.36 -5.46 3.79
C ASP A 12 -23.55 -5.46 2.27
N ALA A 13 -22.58 -6.02 1.54
CA ALA A 13 -22.63 -6.09 0.09
C ALA A 13 -23.87 -6.89 -0.41
N ALA A 14 -24.37 -7.85 0.36
CA ALA A 14 -25.53 -8.66 0.02
C ALA A 14 -26.84 -7.86 -0.04
N VAL A 15 -26.94 -6.74 0.69
CA VAL A 15 -28.13 -5.87 0.68
C VAL A 15 -28.03 -4.74 -0.35
N LEU A 16 -26.88 -4.59 -1.01
CA LEU A 16 -26.67 -3.53 -1.98
C LEU A 16 -27.42 -3.82 -3.29
N PRO A 17 -28.09 -2.81 -3.87
CA PRO A 17 -28.56 -2.88 -5.24
C PRO A 17 -27.42 -3.24 -6.21
N GLU A 18 -27.70 -4.11 -7.18
CA GLU A 18 -26.72 -4.61 -8.14
C GLU A 18 -25.97 -3.47 -8.86
N VAL A 19 -26.63 -2.32 -9.09
CA VAL A 19 -26.02 -1.15 -9.72
C VAL A 19 -24.79 -0.61 -8.97
N ILE A 20 -24.77 -0.72 -7.64
CA ILE A 20 -23.65 -0.28 -6.79
C ILE A 20 -22.48 -1.24 -6.96
N LEU A 21 -22.73 -2.56 -6.92
CA LEU A 21 -21.73 -3.59 -7.15
C LEU A 21 -21.14 -3.49 -8.57
N LYS A 22 -21.99 -3.32 -9.58
CA LYS A 22 -21.57 -3.08 -10.98
C LYS A 22 -20.72 -1.83 -11.13
N THR A 23 -21.04 -0.75 -10.40
CA THR A 23 -20.23 0.48 -10.40
C THR A 23 -18.82 0.20 -9.86
N LEU A 24 -18.69 -0.57 -8.78
CA LEU A 24 -17.40 -0.99 -8.24
C LEU A 24 -16.60 -1.82 -9.24
N THR A 25 -17.25 -2.79 -9.92
CA THR A 25 -16.61 -3.60 -10.96
C THR A 25 -16.09 -2.75 -12.11
N VAL A 26 -16.88 -1.80 -12.62
CA VAL A 26 -16.42 -0.87 -13.67
C VAL A 26 -15.22 -0.05 -13.20
N LYS A 27 -15.22 0.47 -11.96
CA LYS A 27 -14.07 1.21 -11.40
C LYS A 27 -12.81 0.34 -11.38
N ARG A 28 -12.92 -0.93 -10.97
CA ARG A 28 -11.81 -1.89 -10.94
C ARG A 28 -11.25 -2.15 -12.34
N MET A 29 -12.11 -2.45 -13.32
CA MET A 29 -11.68 -2.70 -14.71
C MET A 29 -10.93 -1.50 -15.31
N LEU A 30 -11.37 -0.28 -14.98
CA LEU A 30 -10.70 0.94 -15.44
C LEU A 30 -9.34 1.15 -14.75
N ALA A 31 -9.24 0.90 -13.45
CA ALA A 31 -7.98 0.99 -12.71
C ALA A 31 -6.93 0.00 -13.24
N ASN A 32 -7.36 -1.22 -13.54
CA ASN A 32 -6.52 -2.30 -14.09
C ASN A 32 -6.25 -2.17 -15.60
N ARG A 33 -6.80 -1.16 -16.27
CA ARG A 33 -6.73 -0.99 -17.74
C ARG A 33 -7.24 -2.21 -18.53
N GLU A 34 -8.21 -2.95 -17.98
CA GLU A 34 -8.84 -4.10 -18.64
C GLU A 34 -9.68 -3.67 -19.85
N GLU A 35 -10.15 -2.42 -19.86
CA GLU A 35 -11.00 -1.87 -20.93
C GLU A 35 -10.52 -0.51 -21.41
N LYS A 36 -10.79 -0.22 -22.70
CA LYS A 36 -10.27 0.98 -23.39
C LYS A 36 -10.95 2.29 -22.96
N SER A 37 -12.12 2.22 -22.33
CA SER A 37 -12.87 3.39 -21.88
C SER A 37 -13.94 3.04 -20.86
N SER A 38 -14.43 4.03 -20.11
CA SER A 38 -15.58 3.88 -19.20
C SER A 38 -16.82 3.33 -19.92
N SER A 39 -17.03 3.72 -21.17
CA SER A 39 -18.17 3.26 -21.97
C SER A 39 -18.05 1.78 -22.35
N ALA A 40 -16.83 1.31 -22.65
CA ALA A 40 -16.58 -0.10 -22.93
C ALA A 40 -16.76 -0.96 -21.66
N ALA A 41 -16.17 -0.53 -20.54
CA ALA A 41 -16.34 -1.20 -19.25
C ALA A 41 -17.80 -1.26 -18.78
N CYS A 42 -18.58 -0.17 -18.94
CA CYS A 42 -20.01 -0.17 -18.62
C CYS A 42 -20.79 -1.21 -19.44
N ARG A 43 -20.46 -1.36 -20.74
CA ARG A 43 -21.08 -2.38 -21.60
C ARG A 43 -20.69 -3.80 -21.17
N ALA A 44 -19.42 -4.03 -20.87
CA ALA A 44 -18.93 -5.33 -20.42
C ALA A 44 -19.61 -5.79 -19.11
N VAL A 45 -19.83 -4.87 -18.17
CA VAL A 45 -20.46 -5.14 -16.87
C VAL A 45 -22.00 -5.14 -16.92
N GLY A 46 -22.60 -4.59 -17.98
CA GLY A 46 -24.05 -4.48 -18.10
C GLY A 46 -24.66 -3.41 -17.18
N ILE A 47 -24.03 -2.24 -17.09
CA ILE A 47 -24.53 -1.05 -16.41
C ILE A 47 -24.67 0.12 -17.40
N SER A 48 -25.72 0.93 -17.26
CA SER A 48 -25.84 2.14 -18.10
C SER A 48 -24.79 3.18 -17.71
N ARG A 49 -24.34 3.98 -18.68
CA ARG A 49 -23.38 5.07 -18.41
C ARG A 49 -23.93 6.07 -17.39
N SER A 50 -25.22 6.42 -17.48
CA SER A 50 -25.86 7.35 -16.53
C SER A 50 -25.88 6.78 -15.12
N ALA A 51 -26.17 5.48 -14.95
CA ALA A 51 -26.09 4.83 -13.65
C ALA A 51 -24.67 4.83 -13.10
N PHE A 52 -23.67 4.46 -13.92
CA PHE A 52 -22.27 4.52 -13.51
C PHE A 52 -21.88 5.93 -13.03
N TYR A 53 -22.12 6.98 -13.83
CA TYR A 53 -21.76 8.35 -13.45
C TYR A 53 -22.53 8.88 -12.24
N LYS A 54 -23.73 8.37 -11.96
CA LYS A 54 -24.50 8.72 -10.75
C LYS A 54 -23.83 8.22 -9.46
N TYR A 55 -23.20 7.05 -9.50
CA TYR A 55 -22.63 6.40 -8.31
C TYR A 55 -21.10 6.44 -8.24
N ARG A 56 -20.40 6.71 -9.35
CA ARG A 56 -18.94 6.63 -9.49
C ARG A 56 -18.17 7.32 -8.36
N ASP A 57 -18.61 8.51 -7.99
CA ASP A 57 -17.91 9.38 -7.04
C ASP A 57 -18.44 9.25 -5.59
N SER A 58 -19.39 8.34 -5.37
CA SER A 58 -20.06 8.12 -4.07
C SER A 58 -19.97 6.68 -3.58
N VAL A 59 -19.47 5.76 -4.41
CA VAL A 59 -19.33 4.33 -4.09
C VAL A 59 -17.87 3.93 -4.16
N PHE A 60 -17.38 3.34 -3.07
CA PHE A 60 -16.00 2.93 -2.90
C PHE A 60 -16.00 1.57 -2.23
N VAL A 61 -15.02 0.73 -2.56
CA VAL A 61 -14.77 -0.46 -1.75
C VAL A 61 -14.28 0.07 -0.41
N TYR A 62 -14.97 -0.30 0.68
CA TYR A 62 -14.40 -0.16 1.99
C TYR A 62 -13.34 -1.26 2.12
N GLU A 63 -12.15 -0.94 1.64
CA GLU A 63 -11.00 -1.80 1.86
C GLU A 63 -10.68 -1.73 3.35
N GLU A 64 -10.95 -2.83 4.06
CA GLU A 64 -10.36 -3.12 5.36
C GLU A 64 -8.81 -3.07 5.32
N GLN A 65 -8.22 -2.92 4.12
CA GLN A 65 -6.79 -2.84 3.81
C GLN A 65 -6.04 -1.61 4.33
N MET A 66 -6.65 -0.76 5.16
CA MET A 66 -5.87 0.09 6.07
C MET A 66 -5.26 -0.68 7.27
N ARG A 67 -5.38 -2.01 7.31
CA ARG A 67 -4.67 -2.86 8.29
C ARG A 67 -3.30 -3.38 7.84
N GLU A 68 -2.91 -3.17 6.57
CA GLU A 68 -1.52 -3.38 6.18
C GLU A 68 -0.75 -2.06 6.34
N GLN A 69 -0.10 -1.90 7.50
CA GLN A 69 0.58 -0.65 7.84
C GLN A 69 1.84 -0.48 7.00
N ILE A 70 1.98 0.72 6.42
CA ILE A 70 3.18 1.13 5.69
C ILE A 70 4.15 1.72 6.69
N PHE A 71 5.35 1.18 6.71
CA PHE A 71 6.43 1.61 7.57
C PHE A 71 7.57 2.16 6.73
N THR A 72 8.23 3.20 7.24
CA THR A 72 9.50 3.66 6.69
C THR A 72 10.57 3.53 7.75
N VAL A 73 11.62 2.78 7.42
CA VAL A 73 12.79 2.63 8.26
C VAL A 73 13.99 3.29 7.60
N TYR A 74 14.78 3.97 8.41
CA TYR A 74 16.11 4.45 8.09
C TYR A 74 17.13 3.43 8.59
N LEU A 75 18.13 3.14 7.78
CA LEU A 75 19.28 2.34 8.15
C LEU A 75 20.57 3.09 7.80
N LEU A 76 21.59 2.93 8.63
CA LEU A 76 22.97 3.24 8.29
C LEU A 76 23.71 1.92 8.10
N LEU A 77 24.24 1.68 6.90
CA LEU A 77 24.87 0.41 6.52
C LEU A 77 26.34 0.63 6.17
N HIS A 78 27.23 -0.29 6.56
CA HIS A 78 28.58 -0.34 6.02
C HIS A 78 28.53 -0.63 4.52
N ASP A 79 29.46 -0.03 3.77
CA ASP A 79 29.68 -0.31 2.36
C ASP A 79 30.48 -1.60 2.16
N GLU A 80 29.85 -2.71 2.53
CA GLU A 80 30.38 -4.06 2.41
C GLU A 80 29.46 -4.91 1.55
N SER A 81 30.05 -5.80 0.75
CA SER A 81 29.28 -6.69 -0.12
C SER A 81 28.32 -7.56 0.70
N GLY A 82 27.05 -7.58 0.30
CA GLY A 82 26.01 -8.41 0.90
C GLY A 82 25.25 -7.78 2.07
N VAL A 83 25.67 -6.63 2.61
CA VAL A 83 24.97 -5.99 3.75
C VAL A 83 23.54 -5.59 3.39
N LEU A 84 23.36 -4.85 2.28
CA LEU A 84 22.02 -4.47 1.81
C LEU A 84 21.16 -5.69 1.46
N SER A 85 21.78 -6.71 0.86
CA SER A 85 21.07 -7.96 0.52
C SER A 85 20.57 -8.68 1.77
N GLY A 86 21.37 -8.70 2.85
CA GLY A 86 20.98 -9.26 4.14
C GLY A 86 19.81 -8.50 4.78
N VAL A 87 19.78 -7.17 4.65
CA VAL A 87 18.63 -6.34 5.06
C VAL A 87 17.37 -6.72 4.28
N LEU A 88 17.46 -6.80 2.96
CA LEU A 88 16.34 -7.18 2.09
C LEU A 88 15.83 -8.60 2.37
N HIS A 89 16.73 -9.54 2.65
CA HIS A 89 16.36 -10.89 3.04
C HIS A 89 15.56 -10.90 4.35
N THR A 90 16.01 -10.13 5.35
CA THR A 90 15.31 -10.01 6.64
C THR A 90 13.90 -9.45 6.49
N LEU A 91 13.74 -8.43 5.63
CA LEU A 91 12.43 -7.88 5.28
C LEU A 91 11.55 -8.95 4.62
N THR A 92 12.12 -9.72 3.68
CA THR A 92 11.41 -10.79 2.98
C THR A 92 10.97 -11.92 3.93
N ASP A 93 11.82 -12.32 4.88
CA ASP A 93 11.51 -13.33 5.90
C ASP A 93 10.35 -12.90 6.79
N ALA A 94 10.26 -11.61 7.11
CA ALA A 94 9.14 -11.00 7.84
C ALA A 94 7.88 -10.80 6.97
N ARG A 95 7.89 -11.30 5.73
CA ARG A 95 6.84 -11.10 4.72
C ARG A 95 6.55 -9.61 4.46
N ALA A 96 7.54 -8.75 4.65
CA ALA A 96 7.43 -7.35 4.34
C ALA A 96 7.48 -7.17 2.81
N ASN A 97 6.48 -6.49 2.26
CA ASN A 97 6.48 -6.10 0.86
C ASN A 97 7.20 -4.77 0.70
N VAL A 98 8.40 -4.77 0.15
CA VAL A 98 9.18 -3.53 -0.09
C VAL A 98 8.53 -2.72 -1.19
N LEU A 99 8.14 -1.48 -0.87
CA LEU A 99 7.50 -0.55 -1.79
C LEU A 99 8.53 0.37 -2.45
N THR A 100 9.47 0.89 -1.64
CA THR A 100 10.58 1.71 -2.13
C THR A 100 11.86 1.41 -1.33
N LEU A 101 12.99 1.58 -2.01
CA LEU A 101 14.31 1.55 -1.39
C LEU A 101 15.14 2.67 -2.01
N ASN A 102 15.68 3.52 -1.15
CA ASN A 102 16.56 4.60 -1.55
C ASN A 102 17.85 4.55 -0.74
N GLN A 103 18.97 4.25 -1.41
CA GLN A 103 20.30 4.25 -0.82
C GLN A 103 21.09 5.48 -1.30
N SER A 104 21.75 6.18 -0.39
CA SER A 104 22.71 7.22 -0.75
C SER A 104 24.02 6.62 -1.27
N ILE A 105 24.79 7.40 -2.02
CA ILE A 105 26.18 7.05 -2.30
C ILE A 105 26.91 6.91 -0.95
N PRO A 106 27.74 5.85 -0.77
CA PRO A 106 28.53 5.69 0.44
C PRO A 106 29.45 6.89 0.70
N VAL A 107 29.50 7.34 1.97
CA VAL A 107 30.42 8.36 2.47
C VAL A 107 31.12 7.79 3.69
N ASP A 108 32.45 7.89 3.74
CA ASP A 108 33.29 7.35 4.83
C ASP A 108 33.03 5.87 5.15
N GLY A 109 32.77 5.06 4.11
CA GLY A 109 32.55 3.62 4.24
C GLY A 109 31.16 3.21 4.72
N ALA A 110 30.21 4.14 4.78
CA ALA A 110 28.82 3.83 5.10
C ALA A 110 27.82 4.54 4.18
N ALA A 111 26.68 3.91 3.93
CA ALA A 111 25.57 4.46 3.15
C ALA A 111 24.30 4.50 3.99
N THR A 112 23.55 5.58 3.82
CA THR A 112 22.19 5.66 4.38
C THR A 112 21.22 4.94 3.45
N VAL A 113 20.29 4.20 4.02
CA VAL A 113 19.24 3.50 3.28
C VAL A 113 17.90 3.80 3.93
N THR A 114 16.95 4.27 3.12
CA THR A 114 15.56 4.41 3.54
C THR A 114 14.74 3.37 2.82
N VAL A 115 14.03 2.53 3.57
CA VAL A 115 13.15 1.51 3.01
C VAL A 115 11.72 1.79 3.47
N THR A 116 10.82 1.95 2.51
CA THR A 116 9.39 1.94 2.78
C THR A 116 8.85 0.57 2.42
N PHE A 117 8.18 -0.07 3.36
CA PHE A 117 7.66 -1.42 3.21
C PHE A 117 6.29 -1.54 3.86
N ARG A 118 5.55 -2.57 3.45
CA ARG A 118 4.25 -2.90 4.02
C ARG A 118 4.35 -4.19 4.80
N LEU A 119 3.78 -4.21 6.00
CA LEU A 119 3.65 -5.43 6.80
C LEU A 119 2.20 -5.90 6.87
N PRO A 120 1.95 -7.22 6.84
CA PRO A 120 0.62 -7.78 7.09
C PRO A 120 0.12 -7.55 8.53
N ASP A 121 1.05 -7.44 9.48
CA ASP A 121 0.77 -7.23 10.90
C ASP A 121 1.78 -6.23 11.48
N SER A 122 1.28 -5.10 11.97
CA SER A 122 2.08 -4.03 12.54
C SER A 122 2.71 -4.37 13.89
N ALA A 123 2.18 -5.35 14.61
CA ALA A 123 2.74 -5.77 15.89
C ALA A 123 4.20 -6.28 15.76
N HIS A 124 4.58 -6.74 14.57
CA HIS A 124 5.92 -7.27 14.29
C HIS A 124 6.95 -6.22 13.86
N VAL A 125 6.56 -4.95 13.69
CA VAL A 125 7.50 -3.92 13.21
C VAL A 125 8.67 -3.73 14.18
N SER A 126 8.41 -3.72 15.49
CA SER A 126 9.46 -3.55 16.50
C SER A 126 10.43 -4.72 16.48
N SER A 127 9.94 -5.97 16.40
CA SER A 127 10.79 -7.15 16.28
C SER A 127 11.60 -7.17 14.99
N LEU A 128 11.01 -6.70 13.87
CA LEU A 128 11.72 -6.57 12.60
C LEU A 128 12.85 -5.54 12.68
N CYS A 129 12.61 -4.38 13.29
CA CYS A 129 13.65 -3.39 13.53
C CYS A 129 14.78 -3.94 14.40
N SER A 130 14.48 -4.71 15.45
CA SER A 130 15.49 -5.39 16.26
C SER A 130 16.31 -6.39 15.44
N ALA A 131 15.66 -7.24 14.64
CA ALA A 131 16.35 -8.22 13.80
C ALA A 131 17.25 -7.56 12.73
N LEU A 132 16.84 -6.39 12.20
CA LEU A 132 17.66 -5.60 11.30
C LEU A 132 18.91 -5.04 12.01
N SER A 133 18.77 -4.52 13.23
CA SER A 133 19.89 -3.98 14.01
C SER A 133 20.94 -5.04 14.37
N GLU A 134 20.54 -6.31 14.46
CA GLU A 134 21.46 -7.42 14.77
C GLU A 134 22.25 -7.91 13.54
N LYS A 135 21.92 -7.47 12.33
CA LYS A 135 22.65 -7.88 11.13
C LYS A 135 24.03 -7.25 11.10
N LYS A 136 25.03 -8.08 10.82
CA LYS A 136 26.41 -7.65 10.59
C LYS A 136 26.45 -6.59 9.47
N GLY A 137 27.11 -5.47 9.73
CA GLY A 137 27.22 -4.34 8.81
C GLY A 137 26.08 -3.32 8.89
N VAL A 138 25.05 -3.56 9.72
CA VAL A 138 24.06 -2.54 10.07
C VAL A 138 24.56 -1.76 11.29
N VAL A 139 24.70 -0.45 11.14
CA VAL A 139 25.21 0.46 12.18
C VAL A 139 24.06 1.06 12.98
N GLU A 140 23.00 1.45 12.28
CA GLU A 140 21.82 2.07 12.89
C GLU A 140 20.56 1.59 12.19
N VAL A 141 19.48 1.43 12.96
CA VAL A 141 18.12 1.26 12.46
C VAL A 141 17.21 2.21 13.22
N ARG A 142 16.40 2.98 12.49
CA ARG A 142 15.43 3.92 13.07
C ARG A 142 14.13 3.85 12.31
N LEU A 143 13.04 3.58 13.02
CA LEU A 143 11.70 3.71 12.46
C LEU A 143 11.36 5.19 12.32
N LEU A 144 11.12 5.67 11.10
CA LEU A 144 10.79 7.07 10.81
C LEU A 144 9.29 7.34 10.86
N SER A 145 8.49 6.40 10.36
CA SER A 145 7.03 6.52 10.33
C SER A 145 6.37 5.14 10.27
N GLY A 146 5.22 5.03 10.93
CA GLY A 146 4.28 3.92 10.83
C GLY A 146 2.85 4.47 10.86
N SER A 147 2.03 4.09 9.88
CA SER A 147 0.64 4.53 9.73
C SER A 147 -0.34 3.43 10.09
#